data_AF-A0A233S7R6-F1
#
_entry.id   AF-A0A233S7R6-F1
#
_cell.length_a   1.000
_cell.length_b   1.000
_cell.length_c   1.000
_cell.angle_alpha   90.00
_cell.angle_beta   90.00
_cell.angle_gamma   90.00
#
_symmetry.space_group_name_H-M   'P 1'
#
loop_
_entity.id
_entity.type
_entity.pdbx_description
1 polymer ?
#
loop_
_entity_poly.entity_id
_entity_poly.type
_entity_poly.pdbx_seq_one_letter_code
_entity_poly.pdbx_strand_id
1 'polypeptide(L)'
;MPLPRLGTRPLPVRTAGVLLLVLALAVGGSLLALSLRGGRLTRAARPVTVEVSPSHCGRGWTRPAPGVQTFDLHNASGGAAEVYLEDPGSQAVYGEVEGIGPGTTRQLTVQLGEGTYAFKCVPDDADAVTGPSVRVTSGRRGPGAAPVTEHDLIPPALAYQKWVGGGLDEVVRLTAKLGRSIDRGDLADARSAWLPAHLEYERLGAAYDAFGDADGRIDGTDAGLSDGVRDQGFTGFHRVEYGLWHGQSASRLRAPAAALVKAVTGLRDGWSQTRMDPAQLGLRAHEILENTVQFELTGRTDYGSGSNLATARANVDGTREVLSRLRPLLMTRYADLPGLDRDLDRAQHLLDGYRHGGRWTALTALPRAGRERVDSVFGDLVERLASVATVCDPRRTA
;
A
#
# COMPACT_ATOMS: atom_id res chain seq x y z
N MET A 1 -29.98 10.01 -32.36
CA MET A 1 -29.65 11.35 -32.92
C MET A 1 -28.17 11.61 -32.69
N PRO A 2 -27.42 12.09 -33.69
CA PRO A 2 -25.96 12.07 -33.70
C PRO A 2 -25.32 13.29 -33.00
N LEU A 3 -24.14 13.07 -32.43
CA LEU A 3 -23.27 14.08 -31.80
C LEU A 3 -22.61 14.99 -32.86
N PRO A 4 -22.46 16.31 -32.60
CA PRO A 4 -21.79 17.23 -33.52
C PRO A 4 -20.26 17.18 -33.42
N ARG A 5 -19.61 17.22 -34.58
CA ARG A 5 -18.15 17.31 -34.76
C ARG A 5 -17.67 18.76 -34.55
N LEU A 6 -16.63 18.95 -33.73
CA LEU A 6 -15.89 20.21 -33.62
C LEU A 6 -14.83 20.27 -34.73
N GLY A 7 -14.98 21.24 -35.64
CA GLY A 7 -13.99 21.57 -36.66
C GLY A 7 -13.02 22.64 -36.20
N THR A 8 -11.73 22.42 -36.41
CA THR A 8 -10.67 23.42 -36.21
C THR A 8 -10.45 24.23 -37.49
N ARG A 9 -10.45 25.56 -37.38
CA ARG A 9 -10.01 26.49 -38.45
C ARG A 9 -8.67 27.11 -38.05
N PRO A 10 -7.69 27.22 -38.97
CA PRO A 10 -6.44 27.91 -38.71
C PRO A 10 -6.57 29.41 -39.03
N LEU A 11 -5.84 30.26 -38.29
CA LEU A 11 -5.65 31.68 -38.60
C LEU A 11 -4.25 31.92 -39.16
N PRO A 12 -4.08 32.80 -40.16
CA PRO A 12 -2.79 33.11 -40.77
C PRO A 12 -2.16 34.37 -40.13
N VAL A 13 -0.83 34.40 -39.97
CA VAL A 13 -0.09 35.65 -39.73
C VAL A 13 1.04 35.76 -40.75
N ARG A 14 0.96 36.81 -41.57
CA ARG A 14 1.91 37.19 -42.60
C ARG A 14 3.08 37.99 -42.01
N THR A 15 4.27 37.50 -42.28
CA THR A 15 5.57 38.15 -42.58
C THR A 15 5.69 39.69 -42.63
N ALA A 16 6.70 40.20 -41.91
CA ALA A 16 7.71 41.20 -42.33
C ALA A 16 8.80 41.21 -41.22
N GLY A 17 10.12 41.21 -41.40
CA GLY A 17 10.99 41.44 -42.55
C GLY A 17 12.22 42.27 -42.11
N VAL A 18 13.24 41.59 -41.57
CA VAL A 18 14.73 41.80 -41.63
C VAL A 18 15.36 43.22 -41.66
N LEU A 19 16.36 43.45 -40.79
CA LEU A 19 17.66 44.13 -41.09
C LEU A 19 18.71 43.78 -39.98
N LEU A 20 19.61 42.81 -40.19
CA LEU A 20 21.04 42.87 -40.58
C LEU A 20 22.09 43.15 -39.46
N LEU A 21 22.73 42.05 -39.04
CA LEU A 21 24.18 41.74 -39.01
C LEU A 21 25.21 42.87 -38.76
N VAL A 22 26.09 42.67 -37.75
CA VAL A 22 27.57 42.55 -37.84
C VAL A 22 28.20 42.83 -36.46
N LEU A 23 28.77 41.80 -35.81
CA LEU A 23 30.16 41.82 -35.32
C LEU A 23 30.52 40.42 -34.78
N ALA A 24 31.46 39.76 -35.46
CA ALA A 24 32.16 38.58 -34.97
C ALA A 24 33.66 38.90 -34.91
N LEU A 25 34.31 38.34 -33.89
CA LEU A 25 35.74 38.00 -33.72
C LEU A 25 36.57 38.77 -32.68
N ALA A 26 37.31 37.92 -31.94
CA ALA A 26 38.45 38.15 -31.05
C ALA A 26 38.05 38.56 -29.61
N VAL A 27 38.42 37.90 -28.51
CA VAL A 27 39.51 37.00 -28.06
C VAL A 27 38.95 36.28 -26.81
N GLY A 28 39.01 34.96 -26.59
CA GLY A 28 40.19 34.14 -26.33
C GLY A 28 40.21 33.69 -24.85
N GLY A 29 40.24 32.37 -24.63
CA GLY A 29 40.86 31.72 -23.46
C GLY A 29 40.14 31.79 -22.11
N SER A 30 39.40 30.73 -21.77
CA SER A 30 39.32 30.17 -20.40
C SER A 30 38.71 28.77 -20.46
N LEU A 31 39.48 27.81 -20.97
CA LEU A 31 39.25 26.37 -20.75
C LEU A 31 39.64 26.09 -19.29
N LEU A 32 38.66 25.96 -18.40
CA LEU A 32 38.88 25.33 -17.11
C LEU A 32 39.07 23.83 -17.34
N ALA A 33 40.30 23.39 -17.13
CA ALA A 33 40.66 21.99 -17.01
C ALA A 33 39.99 21.40 -15.76
N LEU A 34 38.86 20.71 -15.93
CA LEU A 34 38.49 19.62 -15.03
C LEU A 34 38.92 18.31 -15.68
N SER A 35 39.98 17.77 -15.09
CA SER A 35 40.50 16.42 -15.25
C SER A 35 39.42 15.39 -15.54
N LEU A 36 39.39 14.91 -16.78
CA LEU A 36 38.79 13.64 -17.19
C LEU A 36 39.47 12.50 -16.41
N ARG A 37 39.00 12.23 -15.19
CA ARG A 37 39.09 10.86 -14.66
C ARG A 37 38.16 10.03 -15.53
N GLY A 38 38.75 9.18 -16.36
CA GLY A 38 38.03 8.20 -17.17
C GLY A 38 37.22 7.26 -16.28
N GLY A 39 36.00 7.67 -15.95
CA GLY A 39 34.95 6.73 -15.59
C GLY A 39 34.64 5.94 -16.84
N ARG A 40 35.08 4.69 -16.89
CA ARG A 40 34.55 3.73 -17.86
C ARG A 40 33.03 3.74 -17.65
N LEU A 41 32.29 4.28 -18.62
CA LEU A 41 30.88 3.94 -18.76
C LEU A 41 30.86 2.44 -18.99
N THR A 42 30.57 1.68 -17.93
CA THR A 42 30.37 0.24 -18.02
C THR A 42 29.20 0.03 -18.96
N ARG A 43 29.49 -0.40 -20.20
CA ARG A 43 28.49 -0.88 -21.15
C ARG A 43 27.59 -1.85 -20.39
N ALA A 44 26.30 -1.53 -20.29
CA ALA A 44 25.31 -2.41 -19.68
C ALA A 44 25.49 -3.81 -20.31
N ALA A 45 25.70 -4.82 -19.46
CA ALA A 45 25.78 -6.18 -19.92
C ALA A 45 24.49 -6.50 -20.68
N ARG A 46 24.59 -7.18 -21.83
CA ARG A 46 23.38 -7.62 -22.53
C ARG A 46 22.62 -8.57 -21.59
N PRO A 47 21.29 -8.44 -21.46
CA PRO A 47 20.50 -9.36 -20.66
C PRO A 47 20.74 -10.80 -21.09
N VAL A 48 20.75 -11.72 -20.13
CA VAL A 48 20.87 -13.15 -20.40
C VAL A 48 19.48 -13.68 -20.72
N THR A 49 19.28 -14.21 -21.92
CA THR A 49 18.01 -14.87 -22.27
C THR A 49 17.91 -16.21 -21.56
N VAL A 50 16.78 -16.43 -20.89
CA VAL A 50 16.44 -17.66 -20.18
C VAL A 50 15.14 -18.21 -20.77
N GLU A 51 15.17 -19.47 -21.17
CA GLU A 51 14.00 -20.16 -21.70
C GLU A 51 13.05 -20.55 -20.56
N VAL A 52 11.76 -20.32 -20.79
CA VAL A 52 10.65 -20.68 -19.90
C VAL A 52 9.78 -21.68 -20.65
N SER A 53 9.88 -22.95 -20.27
CA SER A 53 9.06 -24.04 -20.79
C SER A 53 9.12 -25.25 -19.85
N PRO A 54 8.14 -26.17 -19.90
CA PRO A 54 8.17 -27.40 -19.09
C PRO A 54 9.40 -28.29 -19.33
N SER A 55 10.05 -28.22 -20.51
CA SER A 55 11.18 -29.09 -20.86
C SER A 55 12.55 -28.41 -20.75
N HIS A 56 12.60 -27.07 -20.76
CA HIS A 56 13.87 -26.34 -20.86
C HIS A 56 13.94 -25.12 -19.92
N CYS A 57 13.16 -25.13 -18.84
CA CYS A 57 13.21 -24.09 -17.82
C CYS A 57 14.65 -23.76 -17.39
N GLY A 58 15.01 -22.48 -17.36
CA GLY A 58 16.33 -22.02 -16.91
C GLY A 58 17.46 -22.16 -17.93
N ARG A 59 17.21 -22.75 -19.09
CA ARG A 59 18.21 -22.90 -20.15
C ARG A 59 18.63 -21.53 -20.70
N GLY A 60 19.92 -21.34 -20.94
CA GLY A 60 20.50 -20.10 -21.47
C GLY A 60 21.43 -19.40 -20.48
N TRP A 61 21.23 -19.62 -19.17
CA TRP A 61 22.12 -19.09 -18.15
C TRP A 61 23.35 -19.98 -17.92
N THR A 62 24.44 -19.69 -18.63
CA THR A 62 25.67 -20.50 -18.61
C THR A 62 26.86 -19.82 -17.95
N ARG A 63 26.79 -18.51 -17.72
CA ARG A 63 27.88 -17.70 -17.14
C ARG A 63 27.36 -16.90 -15.95
N PRO A 64 27.28 -17.50 -14.75
CA PRO A 64 26.89 -16.77 -13.55
C PRO A 64 27.93 -15.70 -13.19
N ALA A 65 27.44 -14.54 -12.80
CA ALA A 65 28.23 -13.46 -12.24
C ALA A 65 27.51 -12.86 -11.04
N PRO A 66 28.25 -12.39 -10.01
CA PRO A 66 27.66 -11.67 -8.90
C PRO A 66 27.26 -10.24 -9.31
N GLY A 67 26.49 -9.57 -8.45
CA GLY A 67 25.99 -8.22 -8.68
C GLY A 67 24.58 -8.20 -9.23
N VAL A 68 24.13 -7.01 -9.66
CA VAL A 68 22.83 -6.84 -10.32
C VAL A 68 22.89 -7.53 -11.69
N GLN A 69 22.02 -8.52 -11.89
CA GLN A 69 21.85 -9.25 -13.15
C GLN A 69 20.45 -8.99 -13.69
N THR A 70 20.33 -8.86 -15.01
CA THR A 70 19.05 -8.79 -15.71
C THR A 70 18.93 -9.98 -16.64
N PHE A 71 17.82 -10.69 -16.52
CA PHE A 71 17.45 -11.85 -17.33
C PHE A 71 16.26 -11.49 -18.22
N ASP A 72 16.33 -11.89 -19.48
CA ASP A 72 15.20 -11.84 -20.42
C ASP A 72 14.53 -13.22 -20.38
N LEU A 73 13.41 -13.34 -19.67
CA LEU A 73 12.66 -14.59 -19.51
C LEU A 73 11.72 -14.75 -20.71
N HIS A 74 12.05 -15.66 -21.62
CA HIS A 74 11.28 -15.91 -22.84
C HIS A 74 10.41 -17.16 -22.71
N ASN A 75 9.09 -16.99 -22.80
CA ASN A 75 8.15 -18.11 -22.76
C ASN A 75 8.03 -18.78 -24.14
N ALA A 76 8.62 -19.97 -24.25
CA ALA A 76 8.59 -20.81 -25.44
C ALA A 76 7.47 -21.86 -25.40
N SER A 77 6.64 -21.87 -24.34
CA SER A 77 5.50 -22.79 -24.19
C SER A 77 4.22 -22.24 -24.82
N GLY A 78 3.18 -23.08 -24.88
CA GLY A 78 1.86 -22.72 -25.40
C GLY A 78 0.92 -22.03 -24.40
N GLY A 79 1.26 -22.05 -23.11
CA GLY A 79 0.47 -21.47 -22.01
C GLY A 79 1.18 -20.29 -21.35
N ALA A 80 0.48 -19.56 -20.48
CA ALA A 80 1.13 -18.57 -19.61
C ALA A 80 1.93 -19.30 -18.51
N ALA A 81 2.96 -18.63 -18.01
CA ALA A 81 3.80 -19.17 -16.94
C ALA A 81 4.28 -18.07 -16.00
N GLU A 82 4.47 -18.45 -14.75
CA GLU A 82 5.25 -17.71 -13.76
C GLU A 82 6.66 -18.29 -13.67
N VAL A 83 7.61 -17.46 -13.27
CA VAL A 83 9.01 -17.87 -13.12
C VAL A 83 9.58 -17.33 -11.83
N TYR A 84 10.21 -18.21 -11.06
CA TYR A 84 10.96 -17.87 -9.87
C TYR A 84 12.45 -18.12 -10.09
N LEU A 85 13.29 -17.24 -9.57
CA LEU A 85 14.70 -17.54 -9.33
C LEU A 85 14.87 -17.92 -7.87
N GLU A 86 15.09 -19.20 -7.58
CA GLU A 86 15.11 -19.74 -6.23
C GLU A 86 16.45 -20.38 -5.87
N ASP A 87 16.73 -20.52 -4.57
CA ASP A 87 17.72 -21.46 -4.07
C ASP A 87 17.04 -22.85 -3.95
N PRO A 88 17.42 -23.86 -4.74
CA PRO A 88 16.71 -25.14 -4.77
C PRO A 88 16.83 -25.95 -3.48
N GLY A 89 17.77 -25.62 -2.58
CA GLY A 89 17.92 -26.30 -1.30
C GLY A 89 17.01 -25.72 -0.23
N SER A 90 16.86 -24.40 -0.19
CA SER A 90 16.04 -23.69 0.82
C SER A 90 14.67 -23.23 0.31
N GLN A 91 14.44 -23.29 -1.00
CA GLN A 91 13.28 -22.73 -1.71
C GLN A 91 13.12 -21.21 -1.53
N ALA A 92 14.17 -20.50 -1.10
CA ALA A 92 14.12 -19.05 -1.02
C ALA A 92 14.07 -18.45 -2.43
N VAL A 93 13.05 -17.63 -2.71
CA VAL A 93 12.86 -16.91 -3.96
C VAL A 93 13.57 -15.55 -3.88
N TYR A 94 14.41 -15.25 -4.87
CA TYR A 94 15.19 -14.01 -4.99
C TYR A 94 14.62 -13.01 -5.99
N GLY A 95 13.65 -13.45 -6.77
CA GLY A 95 12.96 -12.63 -7.75
C GLY A 95 12.01 -13.48 -8.58
N GLU A 96 10.97 -12.83 -9.08
CA GLU A 96 9.89 -13.47 -9.81
C GLU A 96 9.37 -12.61 -10.93
N VAL A 97 8.76 -13.28 -11.90
CA VAL A 97 7.95 -12.65 -12.94
C VAL A 97 6.75 -13.51 -13.22
N GLU A 98 5.57 -12.92 -13.06
CA GLU A 98 4.31 -13.59 -13.27
C GLU A 98 3.70 -13.28 -14.65
N GLY A 99 2.74 -14.10 -15.07
CA GLY A 99 1.91 -13.83 -16.24
C GLY A 99 2.70 -13.66 -17.54
N ILE A 100 3.78 -14.41 -17.74
CA ILE A 100 4.54 -14.38 -18.99
C ILE A 100 3.72 -15.12 -20.04
N GLY A 101 3.07 -14.39 -20.95
CA GLY A 101 2.24 -15.00 -22.01
C GLY A 101 3.05 -15.79 -23.05
N PRO A 102 2.41 -16.71 -23.81
CA PRO A 102 3.06 -17.51 -24.85
C PRO A 102 3.83 -16.66 -25.87
N GLY A 103 5.07 -17.02 -26.17
CA GLY A 103 5.93 -16.32 -27.14
C GLY A 103 6.42 -14.93 -26.70
N THR A 104 6.11 -14.50 -25.47
CA THR A 104 6.51 -13.18 -24.96
C THR A 104 7.82 -13.25 -24.16
N THR A 105 8.39 -12.07 -23.87
CA THR A 105 9.58 -11.95 -23.03
C THR A 105 9.33 -10.91 -21.95
N ARG A 106 9.69 -11.21 -20.70
CA ARG A 106 9.66 -10.26 -19.59
C ARG A 106 11.02 -10.24 -18.88
N GLN A 107 11.36 -9.09 -18.30
CA GLN A 107 12.65 -8.92 -17.64
C GLN A 107 12.56 -9.21 -16.15
N LEU A 108 13.55 -9.93 -15.63
CA LEU A 108 13.80 -10.11 -14.21
C LEU A 108 15.14 -9.47 -13.85
N THR A 109 15.15 -8.53 -12.89
CA THR A 109 16.38 -7.94 -12.37
C THR A 109 16.58 -8.33 -10.91
N VAL A 110 17.73 -8.89 -10.58
CA VAL A 110 18.05 -9.46 -9.26
C VAL A 110 19.48 -9.16 -8.85
N GLN A 111 19.71 -9.02 -7.54
CA GLN A 111 21.06 -8.92 -6.96
C GLN A 111 21.58 -10.32 -6.60
N LEU A 112 22.51 -10.84 -7.38
CA LEU A 112 23.13 -12.14 -7.13
C LEU A 112 24.40 -12.00 -6.29
N GLY A 113 24.62 -12.98 -5.40
CA GLY A 113 25.83 -13.10 -4.62
C GLY A 113 26.17 -14.58 -4.42
N GLU A 114 27.03 -14.89 -3.46
CA GLU A 114 27.44 -16.26 -3.23
C GLU A 114 26.23 -17.16 -2.91
N GLY A 115 26.07 -18.24 -3.69
CA GLY A 115 24.90 -19.11 -3.58
C GLY A 115 24.68 -20.07 -4.73
N THR A 116 23.66 -20.90 -4.55
CA THR A 116 23.11 -21.78 -5.58
C THR A 116 21.74 -21.25 -5.98
N TYR A 117 21.49 -21.21 -7.28
CA TYR A 117 20.27 -20.66 -7.86
C TYR A 117 19.74 -21.60 -8.93
N ALA A 118 18.43 -21.66 -9.10
CA ALA A 118 17.78 -22.31 -10.23
C ALA A 118 16.55 -21.50 -10.64
N PHE A 119 16.24 -21.50 -11.93
CA PHE A 119 14.94 -21.02 -12.38
C PHE A 119 13.91 -22.13 -12.20
N LYS A 120 12.77 -21.79 -11.60
CA LYS A 120 11.59 -22.64 -11.53
C LYS A 120 10.50 -22.01 -12.38
N CYS A 121 9.96 -22.77 -13.31
CA CYS A 121 8.88 -22.36 -14.19
C CYS A 121 7.59 -23.01 -13.69
N VAL A 122 6.54 -22.22 -13.50
CA VAL A 122 5.23 -22.65 -13.02
C VAL A 122 4.20 -22.33 -14.10
N PRO A 123 3.94 -23.27 -15.02
CA PRO A 123 2.88 -23.11 -16.02
C PRO A 123 1.49 -23.08 -15.37
N ASP A 124 0.49 -22.53 -16.06
CA ASP A 124 -0.90 -22.55 -15.58
C ASP A 124 -1.55 -23.93 -15.65
N ASP A 125 -1.11 -24.76 -16.60
CA ASP A 125 -1.74 -25.99 -17.04
C ASP A 125 -0.83 -27.23 -16.93
N ALA A 126 0.29 -27.11 -16.21
CA ALA A 126 1.23 -28.21 -15.97
C ALA A 126 1.98 -28.03 -14.65
N ASP A 127 2.54 -29.13 -14.14
CA ASP A 127 3.35 -29.13 -12.93
C ASP A 127 4.57 -28.21 -13.06
N ALA A 128 4.95 -27.57 -11.94
CA ALA A 128 6.16 -26.77 -11.88
C ALA A 128 7.44 -27.58 -12.19
N VAL A 129 8.36 -26.98 -12.94
CA VAL A 129 9.65 -27.59 -13.30
C VAL A 129 10.80 -26.69 -12.89
N THR A 130 11.75 -27.25 -12.15
CA THR A 130 13.00 -26.57 -11.78
C THR A 130 14.10 -26.92 -12.79
N GLY A 131 14.72 -25.89 -13.35
CA GLY A 131 15.84 -25.97 -14.27
C GLY A 131 17.17 -26.35 -13.61
N PRO A 132 18.27 -26.31 -14.37
CA PRO A 132 19.60 -26.64 -13.84
C PRO A 132 20.03 -25.64 -12.75
N SER A 133 20.67 -26.16 -11.70
CA SER A 133 21.27 -25.32 -10.66
C SER A 133 22.56 -24.66 -11.15
N VAL A 134 22.72 -23.39 -10.80
CA VAL A 134 23.86 -22.54 -11.13
C VAL A 134 24.47 -22.00 -9.85
N ARG A 135 25.80 -22.07 -9.72
CA ARG A 135 26.53 -21.58 -8.53
C ARG A 135 27.22 -20.25 -8.82
N VAL A 136 26.95 -19.25 -7.99
CA VAL A 136 27.70 -18.00 -7.91
C VAL A 136 28.63 -18.09 -6.71
N THR A 137 29.91 -17.75 -6.89
CA THR A 137 30.97 -18.06 -5.92
C THR A 137 31.42 -16.88 -5.05
N SER A 138 30.85 -15.70 -5.25
CA SER A 138 31.24 -14.49 -4.51
C SER A 138 30.12 -13.45 -4.48
N GLY A 139 30.30 -12.38 -3.69
CA GLY A 139 29.39 -11.25 -3.63
C GLY A 139 28.28 -11.41 -2.59
N ARG A 140 27.68 -10.28 -2.21
CA ARG A 140 26.55 -10.25 -1.27
C ARG A 140 25.26 -10.60 -2.00
N ARG A 141 24.56 -11.62 -1.50
CA ARG A 141 23.24 -12.04 -1.98
C ARG A 141 22.20 -10.95 -1.69
N GLY A 142 21.28 -10.73 -2.64
CA GLY A 142 20.09 -9.91 -2.43
C GLY A 142 19.10 -10.55 -1.43
N PRO A 143 18.01 -9.85 -1.10
CA PRO A 143 16.95 -10.42 -0.27
C PRO A 143 16.31 -11.62 -0.98
N GLY A 144 15.93 -12.64 -0.20
CA GLY A 144 15.11 -13.73 -0.68
C GLY A 144 14.38 -14.39 0.47
N ALA A 145 13.20 -14.93 0.19
CA ALA A 145 12.30 -15.50 1.18
C ALA A 145 11.68 -16.79 0.65
N ALA A 146 11.45 -17.77 1.53
CA ALA A 146 10.66 -18.93 1.18
C ALA A 146 9.23 -18.49 0.82
N PRO A 147 8.58 -19.10 -0.18
CA PRO A 147 7.23 -18.74 -0.56
C PRO A 147 6.26 -18.89 0.62
N VAL A 148 5.24 -18.05 0.60
CA VAL A 148 4.02 -18.22 1.39
C VAL A 148 2.97 -18.78 0.44
N THR A 149 2.24 -19.79 0.88
CA THR A 149 1.08 -20.31 0.12
C THR A 149 -0.19 -19.70 0.66
N GLU A 150 -1.27 -19.75 -0.13
CA GLU A 150 -2.60 -19.33 0.35
C GLU A 150 -3.02 -20.13 1.61
N HIS A 151 -2.65 -21.42 1.64
CA HIS A 151 -2.92 -22.28 2.79
C HIS A 151 -2.23 -21.80 4.08
N ASP A 152 -1.00 -21.29 3.97
CA ASP A 152 -0.27 -20.73 5.12
C ASP A 152 -0.97 -19.49 5.70
N LEU A 153 -1.72 -18.74 4.87
CA LEU A 153 -2.44 -17.53 5.27
C LEU A 153 -3.82 -17.80 5.85
N ILE A 154 -4.39 -19.00 5.67
CA ILE A 154 -5.72 -19.34 6.21
C ILE A 154 -5.76 -19.18 7.75
N PRO A 155 -4.85 -19.78 8.55
CA PRO A 155 -4.87 -19.62 9.99
C PRO A 155 -4.76 -18.16 10.49
N PRO A 156 -3.82 -17.31 10.01
CA PRO A 156 -3.76 -15.93 10.46
C PRO A 156 -4.96 -15.10 10.00
N ALA A 157 -5.53 -15.38 8.82
CA ALA A 157 -6.75 -14.70 8.36
C ALA A 157 -7.95 -15.02 9.24
N LEU A 158 -8.15 -16.29 9.62
CA LEU A 158 -9.21 -16.68 10.55
C LEU A 158 -9.03 -16.06 11.95
N ALA A 159 -7.79 -15.99 12.44
CA ALA A 159 -7.49 -15.35 13.71
C ALA A 159 -7.79 -13.85 13.68
N TYR A 160 -7.47 -13.18 12.57
CA TYR A 160 -7.80 -11.77 12.35
C TYR A 160 -9.31 -11.55 12.23
N GLN A 161 -10.02 -12.36 11.44
CA GLN A 161 -11.46 -12.28 11.29
C GLN A 161 -12.20 -12.44 12.63
N LYS A 162 -11.75 -13.37 13.47
CA LYS A 162 -12.30 -13.54 14.83
C LYS A 162 -12.06 -12.30 15.70
N TRP A 163 -10.87 -11.72 15.63
CA TRP A 163 -10.52 -10.53 16.39
C TRP A 163 -11.36 -9.31 15.96
N VAL A 164 -11.52 -9.08 14.65
CA VAL A 164 -12.41 -8.03 14.11
C VAL A 164 -13.85 -8.24 14.61
N GLY A 165 -14.33 -9.48 14.61
CA GLY A 165 -15.68 -9.80 15.12
C GLY A 165 -15.89 -9.37 16.58
N GLY A 166 -14.88 -9.57 17.44
CA GLY A 166 -14.92 -9.07 18.83
C GLY A 166 -14.87 -7.55 18.94
N GLY A 167 -14.12 -6.88 18.05
CA GLY A 167 -14.05 -5.41 18.01
C GLY A 167 -15.35 -4.76 17.53
N LEU A 168 -16.08 -5.38 16.60
CA LEU A 168 -17.35 -4.85 16.08
C LEU A 168 -18.43 -4.69 17.16
N ASP A 169 -18.45 -5.55 18.17
CA ASP A 169 -19.36 -5.39 19.32
C ASP A 169 -19.08 -4.09 20.09
N GLU A 170 -17.80 -3.73 20.24
CA GLU A 170 -17.39 -2.49 20.90
C GLU A 170 -17.69 -1.26 20.04
N VAL A 171 -17.46 -1.33 18.72
CA VAL A 171 -17.86 -0.29 17.76
C VAL A 171 -19.37 -0.01 17.86
N VAL A 172 -20.21 -1.05 17.88
CA VAL A 172 -21.66 -0.91 18.04
C VAL A 172 -21.99 -0.24 19.37
N ARG A 173 -21.38 -0.68 20.47
CA ARG A 173 -21.63 -0.12 21.80
C ARG A 173 -21.29 1.37 21.89
N LEU A 174 -20.14 1.77 21.36
CA LEU A 174 -19.65 3.15 21.36
C LEU A 174 -20.49 4.04 20.42
N THR A 175 -20.81 3.54 19.22
CA THR A 175 -21.64 4.26 18.25
C THR A 175 -23.07 4.44 18.76
N ALA A 176 -23.63 3.45 19.46
CA ALA A 176 -24.92 3.57 20.11
C ALA A 176 -24.91 4.61 21.24
N LYS A 177 -23.79 4.77 21.96
CA LYS A 177 -23.62 5.86 22.93
C LYS A 177 -23.71 7.22 22.24
N LEU A 178 -22.96 7.42 21.15
CA LEU A 178 -23.01 8.63 20.32
C LEU A 178 -24.44 8.95 19.87
N GLY A 179 -25.15 7.96 19.32
CA GLY A 179 -26.55 8.11 18.90
C GLY A 179 -27.46 8.58 20.05
N ARG A 180 -27.37 7.94 21.22
CA ARG A 180 -28.15 8.33 22.41
C ARG A 180 -27.87 9.76 22.88
N SER A 181 -26.62 10.23 22.78
CA SER A 181 -26.26 11.61 23.15
C SER A 181 -26.93 12.62 22.20
N ILE A 182 -26.91 12.33 20.90
CA ILE A 182 -27.61 13.13 19.87
C ILE A 182 -29.12 13.12 20.08
N ASP A 183 -29.72 11.96 20.37
CA ASP A 183 -31.16 11.85 20.59
C ASP A 183 -31.67 12.72 21.75
N ARG A 184 -30.90 12.73 22.85
CA ARG A 184 -31.14 13.58 24.04
C ARG A 184 -30.86 15.07 23.82
N GLY A 185 -30.26 15.45 22.70
CA GLY A 185 -29.88 16.82 22.42
C GLY A 185 -28.56 17.28 23.06
N ASP A 186 -27.79 16.37 23.65
CA ASP A 186 -26.52 16.67 24.31
C ASP A 186 -25.36 16.63 23.31
N LEU A 187 -25.15 17.75 22.62
CA LEU A 187 -24.09 17.87 21.61
C LEU A 187 -22.67 17.87 22.21
N ALA A 188 -22.52 18.18 23.51
CA ALA A 188 -21.22 18.15 24.16
C ALA A 188 -20.78 16.71 24.48
N ASP A 189 -21.70 15.90 25.02
CA ASP A 189 -21.49 14.46 25.19
C ASP A 189 -21.34 13.76 23.83
N ALA A 190 -22.11 14.16 22.81
CA ALA A 190 -21.96 13.62 21.46
C ALA A 190 -20.56 13.83 20.87
N ARG A 191 -20.00 15.05 20.96
CA ARG A 191 -18.60 15.32 20.53
C ARG A 191 -17.59 14.47 21.29
N SER A 192 -17.82 14.26 22.58
CA SER A 192 -16.95 13.42 23.43
C SER A 192 -17.08 11.92 23.13
N ALA A 193 -18.26 11.47 22.70
CA ALA A 193 -18.56 10.09 22.35
C ALA A 193 -18.15 9.72 20.91
N TRP A 194 -18.09 10.70 20.00
CA TRP A 194 -17.75 10.48 18.60
C TRP A 194 -16.34 9.90 18.43
N LEU A 195 -15.33 10.54 19.05
CA LEU A 195 -13.94 10.14 18.83
C LEU A 195 -13.64 8.69 19.28
N PRO A 196 -14.03 8.23 20.49
CA PRO A 196 -13.84 6.84 20.86
C PRO A 196 -14.51 5.84 19.91
N ALA A 197 -15.71 6.16 19.40
CA ALA A 197 -16.43 5.29 18.47
C ALA A 197 -15.71 5.18 17.12
N HIS A 198 -15.29 6.31 16.56
CA HIS A 198 -14.54 6.36 15.31
C HIS A 198 -13.18 5.65 15.44
N LEU A 199 -12.41 5.95 16.51
CA LEU A 199 -11.11 5.30 16.72
C LEU A 199 -11.22 3.78 16.91
N GLU A 200 -12.30 3.28 17.51
CA GLU A 200 -12.48 1.83 17.62
C GLU A 200 -12.75 1.17 16.27
N TYR A 201 -13.49 1.84 15.39
CA TYR A 201 -13.68 1.37 14.01
C TYR A 201 -12.35 1.34 13.24
N GLU A 202 -11.59 2.43 13.32
CA GLU A 202 -10.28 2.59 12.67
C GLU A 202 -9.24 1.57 13.17
N ARG A 203 -9.28 1.20 14.46
CA ARG A 203 -8.42 0.13 15.00
C ARG A 203 -8.62 -1.20 14.30
N LEU A 204 -9.81 -1.49 13.77
CA LEU A 204 -10.07 -2.72 13.01
C LEU A 204 -9.39 -2.71 11.62
N GLY A 205 -8.62 -1.66 11.31
CA GLY A 205 -7.85 -1.52 10.07
C GLY A 205 -8.73 -1.53 8.84
N ALA A 206 -9.99 -1.07 8.99
CA ALA A 206 -11.09 -1.18 8.05
C ALA A 206 -11.29 -2.57 7.39
N ALA A 207 -10.68 -3.65 7.92
CA ALA A 207 -10.65 -5.01 7.37
C ALA A 207 -10.75 -5.08 5.83
N TYR A 208 -10.10 -4.14 5.13
CA TYR A 208 -10.41 -3.67 3.76
C TYR A 208 -10.97 -4.74 2.80
N ASP A 209 -11.95 -4.34 1.98
CA ASP A 209 -12.81 -5.19 1.14
C ASP A 209 -13.75 -6.14 1.91
N ALA A 210 -13.38 -6.62 3.11
CA ALA A 210 -14.25 -7.50 3.89
C ALA A 210 -15.50 -6.76 4.42
N PHE A 211 -15.40 -5.45 4.65
CA PHE A 211 -16.55 -4.61 5.02
C PHE A 211 -17.43 -4.26 3.82
N GLY A 212 -16.90 -4.34 2.58
CA GLY A 212 -17.61 -4.02 1.35
C GLY A 212 -18.34 -2.68 1.42
N ASP A 213 -19.57 -2.64 0.91
CA ASP A 213 -20.44 -1.45 0.92
C ASP A 213 -20.78 -0.93 2.34
N ALA A 214 -20.49 -1.69 3.41
CA ALA A 214 -20.67 -1.19 4.77
C ALA A 214 -19.66 -0.07 5.09
N ASP A 215 -18.43 -0.18 4.61
CA ASP A 215 -17.37 0.80 4.88
C ASP A 215 -17.76 2.19 4.38
N GLY A 216 -18.16 2.31 3.11
CA GLY A 216 -18.63 3.59 2.56
C GLY A 216 -19.88 4.18 3.25
N ARG A 217 -20.65 3.38 4.00
CA ARG A 217 -21.78 3.87 4.81
C ARG A 217 -21.40 4.23 6.25
N ILE A 218 -20.33 3.64 6.76
CA ILE A 218 -19.85 3.83 8.12
C ILE A 218 -18.83 4.96 8.17
N ASP A 219 -17.93 5.04 7.19
CA ASP A 219 -16.80 5.97 7.18
C ASP A 219 -16.56 6.64 5.81
N GLY A 220 -17.61 6.71 4.97
CA GLY A 220 -17.54 7.37 3.68
C GLY A 220 -17.23 8.86 3.76
N THR A 221 -16.41 9.34 2.83
CA THR A 221 -16.06 10.77 2.65
C THR A 221 -17.01 11.45 1.66
N ASP A 222 -16.91 12.78 1.54
CA ASP A 222 -17.62 13.53 0.50
C ASP A 222 -16.91 13.53 -0.86
N ALA A 223 -15.73 12.89 -0.95
CA ALA A 223 -14.93 12.85 -2.16
C ALA A 223 -15.66 12.10 -3.29
N GLY A 224 -15.80 12.77 -4.45
CA GLY A 224 -16.49 12.21 -5.62
C GLY A 224 -18.02 12.37 -5.58
N LEU A 225 -18.58 12.92 -4.50
CA LEU A 225 -20.00 13.25 -4.43
C LEU A 225 -20.30 14.57 -5.14
N SER A 226 -21.44 14.62 -5.82
CA SER A 226 -21.80 15.73 -6.72
C SER A 226 -22.09 17.04 -5.98
N ASP A 227 -22.59 16.96 -4.74
CA ASP A 227 -22.88 18.12 -3.88
C ASP A 227 -22.00 18.15 -2.61
N GLY A 228 -20.87 17.42 -2.61
CA GLY A 228 -19.91 17.34 -1.50
C GLY A 228 -20.58 17.04 -0.16
N VAL A 229 -20.23 17.78 0.90
CA VAL A 229 -20.82 17.64 2.26
C VAL A 229 -22.35 17.83 2.34
N ARG A 230 -23.01 18.29 1.28
CA ARG A 230 -24.49 18.43 1.20
C ARG A 230 -25.16 17.27 0.47
N ASP A 231 -24.38 16.42 -0.18
CA ASP A 231 -24.87 15.27 -0.94
C ASP A 231 -25.58 14.27 -0.02
N GLN A 232 -26.64 13.64 -0.52
CA GLN A 232 -27.38 12.61 0.23
C GLN A 232 -26.55 11.34 0.45
N GLY A 233 -25.53 11.12 -0.38
CA GLY A 233 -24.57 10.03 -0.23
C GLY A 233 -23.57 10.26 0.90
N PHE A 234 -23.43 11.48 1.44
CA PHE A 234 -22.51 11.76 2.54
C PHE A 234 -23.09 11.25 3.86
N THR A 235 -22.58 10.11 4.33
CA THR A 235 -23.10 9.37 5.49
C THR A 235 -21.97 9.01 6.47
N GLY A 236 -22.24 8.15 7.46
CA GLY A 236 -21.18 7.66 8.35
C GLY A 236 -20.69 8.62 9.44
N PHE A 237 -19.53 8.29 10.00
CA PHE A 237 -18.85 9.04 11.05
C PHE A 237 -18.51 10.45 10.60
N HIS A 238 -17.95 10.62 9.40
CA HIS A 238 -17.61 11.94 8.84
C HIS A 238 -18.82 12.85 8.63
N ARG A 239 -19.98 12.29 8.23
CA ARG A 239 -21.22 13.09 8.16
C ARG A 239 -21.67 13.58 9.53
N VAL A 240 -21.57 12.73 10.56
CA VAL A 240 -21.91 13.11 11.94
C VAL A 240 -20.91 14.11 12.49
N GLU A 241 -19.61 13.91 12.22
CA GLU A 241 -18.52 14.82 12.54
C GLU A 241 -18.80 16.22 11.98
N TYR A 242 -18.99 16.33 10.66
CA TYR A 242 -19.25 17.59 10.00
C TYR A 242 -20.36 18.37 10.72
N GLY A 243 -21.49 17.74 11.05
CA GLY A 243 -22.58 18.42 11.74
C GLY A 243 -22.27 18.80 13.19
N LEU A 244 -21.56 17.96 13.95
CA LEU A 244 -21.18 18.23 15.34
C LEU A 244 -20.22 19.41 15.50
N TRP A 245 -19.32 19.60 14.53
CA TRP A 245 -18.31 20.67 14.54
C TRP A 245 -18.69 21.91 13.70
N HIS A 246 -19.74 21.83 12.86
CA HIS A 246 -20.27 22.97 12.08
C HIS A 246 -21.65 23.46 12.57
N GLY A 247 -21.98 23.21 13.84
CA GLY A 247 -23.12 23.84 14.51
C GLY A 247 -24.50 23.34 14.08
N GLN A 248 -24.61 22.13 13.52
CA GLN A 248 -25.91 21.53 13.26
C GLN A 248 -26.62 21.18 14.57
N SER A 249 -27.94 21.38 14.60
CA SER A 249 -28.76 20.99 15.75
C SER A 249 -28.82 19.48 15.89
N ALA A 250 -29.05 19.01 17.12
CA ALA A 250 -29.30 17.60 17.39
C ALA A 250 -30.42 17.02 16.52
N SER A 251 -31.50 17.79 16.29
CA SER A 251 -32.60 17.38 15.40
C SER A 251 -32.15 17.06 13.97
N ARG A 252 -31.17 17.79 13.41
CA ARG A 252 -30.60 17.52 12.09
C ARG A 252 -29.64 16.32 12.09
N LEU A 253 -29.07 15.98 13.24
CA LEU A 253 -28.10 14.90 13.39
C LEU A 253 -28.74 13.55 13.76
N ARG A 254 -29.98 13.52 14.24
CA ARG A 254 -30.68 12.26 14.61
C ARG A 254 -30.70 11.24 13.48
N ALA A 255 -31.11 11.65 12.28
CA ALA A 255 -31.19 10.73 11.14
C ALA A 255 -29.81 10.20 10.70
N PRO A 256 -28.77 11.05 10.50
CA PRO A 256 -27.41 10.57 10.25
C PRO A 256 -26.87 9.62 11.34
N ALA A 257 -27.05 9.96 12.62
CA ALA A 257 -26.57 9.13 13.73
C ALA A 257 -27.29 7.77 13.79
N ALA A 258 -28.60 7.74 13.57
CA ALA A 258 -29.36 6.50 13.51
C ALA A 258 -28.94 5.63 12.31
N ALA A 259 -28.65 6.25 11.15
CA ALA A 259 -28.14 5.55 9.98
C ALA A 259 -26.76 4.93 10.24
N LEU A 260 -25.86 5.66 10.90
CA LEU A 260 -24.55 5.16 11.31
C LEU A 260 -24.68 3.98 12.29
N VAL A 261 -25.49 4.09 13.35
CA VAL A 261 -25.75 2.98 14.29
C VAL A 261 -26.27 1.74 13.55
N LYS A 262 -27.19 1.95 12.60
CA LYS A 262 -27.73 0.86 11.78
C LYS A 262 -26.65 0.22 10.90
N ALA A 263 -25.78 1.01 10.29
CA ALA A 263 -24.71 0.52 9.42
C ALA A 263 -23.70 -0.34 10.21
N VAL A 264 -23.21 0.14 11.36
CA VAL A 264 -22.27 -0.63 12.21
C VAL A 264 -22.92 -1.89 12.79
N THR A 265 -24.21 -1.83 13.15
CA THR A 265 -24.95 -3.01 13.65
C THR A 265 -25.13 -4.04 12.54
N GLY A 266 -25.49 -3.58 11.34
CA GLY A 266 -25.61 -4.45 10.16
C GLY A 266 -24.30 -5.13 9.79
N LEU A 267 -23.18 -4.41 9.86
CA LEU A 267 -21.85 -5.00 9.67
C LEU A 267 -21.57 -6.07 10.72
N ARG A 268 -21.80 -5.79 12.01
CA ARG A 268 -21.62 -6.76 13.10
C ARG A 268 -22.49 -8.00 12.92
N ASP A 269 -23.77 -7.83 12.61
CA ASP A 269 -24.71 -8.95 12.44
C ASP A 269 -24.35 -9.81 11.20
N GLY A 270 -23.87 -9.19 10.13
CA GLY A 270 -23.45 -9.86 8.90
C GLY A 270 -22.06 -10.52 8.99
N TRP A 271 -21.22 -10.12 9.95
CA TRP A 271 -19.78 -10.46 9.97
C TRP A 271 -19.48 -11.96 9.93
N SER A 272 -20.34 -12.78 10.55
CA SER A 272 -20.19 -14.25 10.52
C SER A 272 -20.25 -14.85 9.12
N GLN A 273 -20.87 -14.15 8.16
CA GLN A 273 -20.99 -14.57 6.76
C GLN A 273 -19.93 -13.92 5.87
N THR A 274 -19.21 -12.92 6.38
CA THR A 274 -18.14 -12.26 5.64
C THR A 274 -17.00 -13.25 5.40
N ARG A 275 -16.52 -13.28 4.15
CA ARG A 275 -15.36 -14.07 3.76
C ARG A 275 -14.19 -13.12 3.56
N MET A 276 -13.19 -13.22 4.43
CA MET A 276 -11.90 -12.58 4.20
C MET A 276 -11.09 -13.46 3.25
N ASP A 277 -10.55 -12.87 2.20
CA ASP A 277 -9.55 -13.51 1.36
C ASP A 277 -8.21 -13.57 2.12
N PRO A 278 -7.69 -14.76 2.47
CA PRO A 278 -6.43 -14.90 3.18
C PRO A 278 -5.25 -14.26 2.43
N ALA A 279 -5.27 -14.27 1.08
CA ALA A 279 -4.23 -13.69 0.25
C ALA A 279 -4.03 -12.19 0.51
N GLN A 280 -5.09 -11.49 0.89
CA GLN A 280 -5.05 -10.05 1.10
C GLN A 280 -4.43 -9.65 2.43
N LEU A 281 -4.29 -10.56 3.40
CA LEU A 281 -3.89 -10.20 4.76
C LEU A 281 -2.50 -9.54 4.82
N GLY A 282 -1.56 -10.01 4.00
CA GLY A 282 -0.23 -9.42 3.86
C GLY A 282 -0.27 -8.00 3.31
N LEU A 283 -1.05 -7.80 2.24
CA LEU A 283 -1.26 -6.49 1.63
C LEU A 283 -1.93 -5.51 2.61
N ARG A 284 -2.90 -5.97 3.41
CA ARG A 284 -3.59 -5.12 4.39
C ARG A 284 -2.67 -4.53 5.44
N ALA A 285 -1.64 -5.27 5.85
CA ALA A 285 -0.65 -4.75 6.79
C ALA A 285 0.05 -3.48 6.27
N HIS A 286 0.17 -3.35 4.94
CA HIS A 286 0.74 -2.17 4.29
C HIS A 286 -0.30 -1.06 4.06
N GLU A 287 -1.46 -1.42 3.49
CA GLU A 287 -2.45 -0.44 3.04
C GLU A 287 -3.08 0.39 4.16
N ILE A 288 -3.22 -0.16 5.39
CA ILE A 288 -3.75 0.61 6.53
C ILE A 288 -2.93 1.89 6.76
N LEU A 289 -1.60 1.80 6.70
CA LEU A 289 -0.74 2.96 6.89
C LEU A 289 -0.50 3.76 5.61
N GLU A 290 -0.58 3.12 4.44
CA GLU A 290 -0.58 3.86 3.17
C GLU A 290 -1.79 4.81 3.09
N ASN A 291 -2.98 4.33 3.43
CA ASN A 291 -4.19 5.15 3.51
C ASN A 291 -4.10 6.19 4.63
N THR A 292 -3.45 5.86 5.75
CA THR A 292 -3.17 6.86 6.80
C THR A 292 -2.35 8.02 6.25
N VAL A 293 -1.31 7.74 5.46
CA VAL A 293 -0.53 8.78 4.78
C VAL A 293 -1.41 9.55 3.80
N GLN A 294 -2.21 8.85 3.00
CA GLN A 294 -3.02 9.47 1.95
C GLN A 294 -4.14 10.37 2.50
N PHE A 295 -4.82 9.95 3.56
CA PHE A 295 -6.05 10.56 4.04
C PHE A 295 -5.86 11.34 5.34
N GLU A 296 -5.30 10.69 6.36
CA GLU A 296 -5.19 11.28 7.70
C GLU A 296 -4.09 12.33 7.75
N LEU A 297 -2.90 12.01 7.25
CA LEU A 297 -1.76 12.93 7.32
C LEU A 297 -1.85 14.10 6.33
N THR A 298 -2.77 14.02 5.36
CA THR A 298 -3.15 15.14 4.50
C THR A 298 -4.32 15.95 5.06
N GLY A 299 -5.02 15.44 6.08
CA GLY A 299 -6.21 16.06 6.67
C GLY A 299 -7.45 15.97 5.78
N ARG A 300 -7.45 15.11 4.75
CA ARG A 300 -8.58 14.96 3.81
C ARG A 300 -9.85 14.42 4.46
N THR A 301 -9.71 13.74 5.59
CA THR A 301 -10.77 13.14 6.39
C THR A 301 -11.11 13.97 7.63
N ASP A 302 -10.58 15.20 7.77
CA ASP A 302 -10.97 16.11 8.86
C ASP A 302 -12.23 16.91 8.49
N TYR A 303 -13.36 16.57 9.12
CA TYR A 303 -14.60 17.33 8.97
C TYR A 303 -14.85 18.27 10.16
N GLY A 304 -13.79 18.68 10.84
CA GLY A 304 -13.76 19.72 11.85
C GLY A 304 -13.35 19.24 13.24
N SER A 305 -13.20 17.92 13.45
CA SER A 305 -12.81 17.39 14.75
C SER A 305 -11.34 17.61 15.10
N GLY A 306 -10.46 17.80 14.10
CA GLY A 306 -9.02 17.89 14.33
C GLY A 306 -8.41 16.58 14.79
N SER A 307 -9.02 15.43 14.46
CA SER A 307 -8.68 14.14 15.06
C SER A 307 -7.75 13.24 14.25
N ASN A 308 -7.26 13.66 13.07
CA ASN A 308 -6.50 12.77 12.18
C ASN A 308 -5.26 12.14 12.81
N LEU A 309 -4.54 12.84 13.69
CA LEU A 309 -3.40 12.24 14.40
C LEU A 309 -3.83 11.13 15.38
N ALA A 310 -5.03 11.23 15.94
CA ALA A 310 -5.63 10.19 16.74
C ALA A 310 -6.02 8.99 15.88
N THR A 311 -6.61 9.23 14.71
CA THR A 311 -6.95 8.21 13.72
C THR A 311 -5.71 7.48 13.20
N ALA A 312 -4.67 8.22 12.81
CA ALA A 312 -3.38 7.65 12.44
C ALA A 312 -2.80 6.76 13.54
N ARG A 313 -2.99 7.12 14.82
CA ARG A 313 -2.57 6.29 15.95
C ARG A 313 -3.38 4.99 16.03
N ALA A 314 -4.70 5.05 15.85
CA ALA A 314 -5.56 3.87 15.78
C ALA A 314 -5.17 2.94 14.62
N ASN A 315 -4.78 3.51 13.48
CA ASN A 315 -4.35 2.74 12.31
C ASN A 315 -3.01 2.03 12.54
N VAL A 316 -2.10 2.62 13.33
CA VAL A 316 -0.90 1.92 13.83
C VAL A 316 -1.27 0.75 14.74
N ASP A 317 -2.30 0.87 15.60
CA ASP A 317 -2.79 -0.27 16.40
C ASP A 317 -3.33 -1.38 15.50
N GLY A 318 -4.18 -1.05 14.52
CA GLY A 318 -4.74 -2.02 13.57
C GLY A 318 -3.67 -2.75 12.76
N THR A 319 -2.66 -2.01 12.30
CA THR A 319 -1.49 -2.57 11.60
C THR A 319 -0.75 -3.60 12.47
N ARG A 320 -0.55 -3.31 13.76
CA ARG A 320 0.08 -4.26 14.70
C ARG A 320 -0.75 -5.51 14.90
N GLU A 321 -2.07 -5.38 14.94
CA GLU A 321 -2.95 -6.53 15.07
C GLU A 321 -2.81 -7.46 13.86
N VAL A 322 -2.80 -6.94 12.62
CA VAL A 322 -2.51 -7.75 11.43
C VAL A 322 -1.14 -8.41 11.51
N LEU A 323 -0.08 -7.63 11.78
CA LEU A 323 1.30 -8.14 11.83
C LEU A 323 1.51 -9.20 12.91
N SER A 324 0.83 -9.09 14.05
CA SER A 324 0.95 -10.08 15.11
C SER A 324 0.41 -11.46 14.69
N ARG A 325 -0.61 -11.52 13.81
CA ARG A 325 -1.11 -12.77 13.23
C ARG A 325 -0.16 -13.31 12.17
N LEU A 326 0.44 -12.43 11.37
CA LEU A 326 1.42 -12.80 10.35
C LEU A 326 2.81 -13.18 10.91
N ARG A 327 3.09 -12.80 12.16
CA ARG A 327 4.41 -12.97 12.79
C ARG A 327 5.00 -14.39 12.66
N PRO A 328 4.26 -15.49 12.87
CA PRO A 328 4.81 -16.84 12.70
C PRO A 328 5.37 -17.10 11.29
N LEU A 329 4.76 -16.51 10.25
CA LEU A 329 5.24 -16.63 8.86
C LEU A 329 6.43 -15.70 8.59
N LEU A 330 6.37 -14.48 9.12
CA LEU A 330 7.37 -13.44 8.89
C LEU A 330 8.71 -13.74 9.58
N MET A 331 8.71 -14.39 10.74
CA MET A 331 9.95 -14.64 11.51
C MET A 331 11.01 -15.43 10.73
N THR A 332 10.61 -16.28 9.79
CA THR A 332 11.53 -17.09 8.98
C THR A 332 11.78 -16.51 7.58
N ARG A 333 11.01 -15.49 7.18
CA ARG A 333 10.97 -14.96 5.80
C ARG A 333 11.37 -13.49 5.68
N TYR A 334 11.26 -12.73 6.77
CA TYR A 334 11.55 -11.32 6.79
C TYR A 334 12.62 -11.00 7.84
N ALA A 335 13.89 -10.96 7.38
CA ALA A 335 15.04 -10.78 8.25
C ALA A 335 15.04 -9.44 9.03
N ASP A 336 14.45 -8.39 8.47
CA ASP A 336 14.35 -7.06 9.11
C ASP A 336 13.03 -6.85 9.87
N LEU A 337 12.36 -7.94 10.29
CA LEU A 337 11.20 -7.86 11.19
C LEU A 337 11.50 -7.04 12.47
N PRO A 338 12.68 -7.15 13.13
CA PRO A 338 13.03 -6.28 14.24
C PRO A 338 13.21 -4.79 13.86
N GLY A 339 13.57 -4.50 12.61
CA GLY A 339 13.59 -3.13 12.08
C GLY A 339 12.18 -2.57 11.98
N LEU A 340 11.27 -3.33 11.38
CA LEU A 340 9.85 -2.97 11.29
C LEU A 340 9.21 -2.73 12.67
N ASP A 341 9.49 -3.60 13.64
CA ASP A 341 8.98 -3.44 15.01
C ASP A 341 9.41 -2.09 15.63
N ARG A 342 10.68 -1.71 15.44
CA ARG A 342 11.21 -0.43 15.93
C ARG A 342 10.57 0.77 15.22
N ASP A 343 10.24 0.66 13.95
CA ASP A 343 9.62 1.76 13.21
C ASP A 343 8.14 1.93 13.56
N LEU A 344 7.42 0.83 13.84
CA LEU A 344 6.09 0.89 14.44
C LEU A 344 6.14 1.56 15.82
N ASP A 345 7.11 1.20 16.67
CA ASP A 345 7.30 1.82 17.98
C ASP A 345 7.62 3.31 17.84
N ARG A 346 8.44 3.69 16.86
CA ARG A 346 8.78 5.08 16.57
C ARG A 346 7.56 5.89 16.13
N ALA A 347 6.74 5.34 15.23
CA ALA A 347 5.51 5.98 14.76
C ALA A 347 4.51 6.16 15.90
N GLN A 348 4.29 5.12 16.70
CA GLN A 348 3.45 5.16 17.89
C GLN A 348 3.93 6.22 18.88
N HIS A 349 5.20 6.21 19.29
CA HIS A 349 5.73 7.17 20.25
C HIS A 349 5.67 8.61 19.73
N LEU A 350 5.90 8.82 18.43
CA LEU A 350 5.76 10.13 17.80
C LEU A 350 4.32 10.65 17.93
N LEU A 351 3.34 9.81 17.58
CA LEU A 351 1.93 10.18 17.64
C LEU A 351 1.42 10.37 19.07
N ASP A 352 1.81 9.49 19.99
CA ASP A 352 1.47 9.60 21.41
C ASP A 352 1.97 10.94 21.99
N GLY A 353 3.07 11.48 21.45
CA GLY A 353 3.60 12.80 21.78
C GLY A 353 2.70 13.99 21.41
N TYR A 354 1.70 13.79 20.53
CA TYR A 354 0.70 14.81 20.18
C TYR A 354 -0.59 14.69 21.00
N ARG A 355 -0.60 13.82 22.02
CA ARG A 355 -1.70 13.71 22.97
C ARG A 355 -1.33 14.36 24.30
N HIS A 356 -2.06 15.42 24.67
CA HIS A 356 -1.83 16.19 25.89
C HIS A 356 -3.13 16.36 26.69
N GLY A 357 -3.12 15.98 27.96
CA GLY A 357 -4.29 16.15 28.84
C GLY A 357 -5.57 15.48 28.31
N GLY A 358 -5.43 14.35 27.61
CA GLY A 358 -6.55 13.64 26.98
C GLY A 358 -7.05 14.23 25.66
N ARG A 359 -6.43 15.31 25.16
CA ARG A 359 -6.75 15.94 23.86
C ARG A 359 -5.64 15.68 22.85
N TRP A 360 -6.02 15.61 21.58
CA TRP A 360 -5.09 15.46 20.47
C TRP A 360 -4.80 16.82 19.85
N THR A 361 -3.55 17.04 19.44
CA THR A 361 -3.18 18.17 18.60
C THR A 361 -3.77 17.97 17.20
N ALA A 362 -4.50 18.96 16.69
CA ALA A 362 -4.99 18.93 15.32
C ALA A 362 -3.84 19.03 14.33
N LEU A 363 -3.93 18.32 13.21
CA LEU A 363 -2.92 18.34 12.16
C LEU A 363 -2.64 19.77 11.63
N THR A 364 -3.68 20.58 11.52
CA THR A 364 -3.61 22.00 11.11
C THR A 364 -2.89 22.89 12.12
N ALA A 365 -2.83 22.49 13.40
CA ALA A 365 -2.13 23.20 14.46
C ALA A 365 -0.64 22.84 14.53
N LEU A 366 -0.18 21.79 13.83
CA LEU A 366 1.23 21.47 13.77
C LEU A 366 2.02 22.52 12.98
N PRO A 367 3.23 22.90 13.42
CA PRO A 367 4.15 23.62 12.56
C PRO A 367 4.57 22.72 11.38
N ARG A 368 5.03 23.34 10.29
CA ARG A 368 5.49 22.63 9.09
C ARG A 368 6.50 21.51 9.40
N ALA A 369 7.51 21.80 10.23
CA ALA A 369 8.52 20.82 10.63
C ALA A 369 7.92 19.63 11.43
N GLY A 370 6.81 19.86 12.14
CA GLY A 370 6.07 18.80 12.81
C GLY A 370 5.39 17.86 11.81
N ARG A 371 4.74 18.42 10.78
CA ARG A 371 4.13 17.62 9.70
C ARG A 371 5.18 16.84 8.93
N GLU A 372 6.26 17.50 8.48
CA GLU A 372 7.38 16.83 7.77
C GLU A 372 7.99 15.68 8.57
N ARG A 373 8.05 15.80 9.91
CA ARG A 373 8.52 14.72 10.78
C ARG A 373 7.57 13.54 10.84
N VAL A 374 6.25 13.79 10.91
CA VAL A 374 5.23 12.72 10.88
C VAL A 374 5.25 12.04 9.53
N ASP A 375 5.25 12.81 8.43
CA ASP A 375 5.28 12.31 7.06
C ASP A 375 6.53 11.46 6.81
N SER A 376 7.70 11.89 7.28
CA SER A 376 8.94 11.11 7.15
C SER A 376 8.88 9.78 7.91
N VAL A 377 8.36 9.78 9.15
CA VAL A 377 8.27 8.53 9.93
C VAL A 377 7.28 7.55 9.31
N PHE A 378 6.14 8.04 8.82
CA PHE A 378 5.14 7.20 8.17
C PHE A 378 5.55 6.77 6.77
N GLY A 379 6.23 7.62 6.00
CA GLY A 379 6.79 7.25 4.69
C GLY A 379 7.79 6.10 4.82
N ASP A 380 8.77 6.22 5.72
CA ASP A 380 9.74 5.15 6.01
C ASP A 380 9.03 3.85 6.43
N LEU A 381 8.00 3.95 7.28
CA LEU A 381 7.26 2.79 7.79
C LEU A 381 6.43 2.09 6.70
N VAL A 382 5.75 2.86 5.85
CA VAL A 382 4.94 2.32 4.74
C VAL A 382 5.84 1.62 3.71
N GLU A 383 7.01 2.19 3.38
CA GLU A 383 8.01 1.55 2.52
C GLU A 383 8.47 0.19 3.07
N ARG A 384 8.66 0.09 4.39
CA ARG A 384 9.02 -1.18 5.03
C ARG A 384 7.87 -2.17 5.05
N LEU A 385 6.65 -1.73 5.30
CA LEU A 385 5.46 -2.57 5.26
C LEU A 385 5.20 -3.13 3.86
N ALA A 386 5.61 -2.43 2.79
CA ALA A 386 5.54 -2.98 1.44
C ALA A 386 6.31 -4.31 1.30
N SER A 387 7.41 -4.48 2.05
CA SER A 387 8.14 -5.76 2.09
C SER A 387 7.32 -6.88 2.73
N VAL A 388 6.45 -6.57 3.71
CA VAL A 388 5.53 -7.54 4.30
C VAL A 388 4.51 -8.00 3.26
N ALA A 389 3.95 -7.06 2.49
CA ALA A 389 3.04 -7.39 1.39
C ALA A 389 3.72 -8.34 0.39
N THR A 390 4.93 -8.04 -0.06
CA THR A 390 5.68 -8.91 -0.99
C THR A 390 6.01 -10.30 -0.42
N VAL A 391 6.41 -10.37 0.85
CA VAL A 391 6.75 -11.64 1.51
C VAL A 391 5.51 -12.51 1.71
N CYS A 392 4.36 -11.90 2.02
CA CYS A 392 3.11 -12.59 2.25
C CYS A 392 2.29 -12.82 0.97
N ASP A 393 2.74 -12.33 -0.19
CA ASP A 393 2.10 -12.59 -1.47
C ASP A 393 2.09 -14.11 -1.77
N PRO A 394 0.91 -14.74 -1.90
CA PRO A 394 0.81 -16.17 -2.09
C PRO A 394 1.44 -16.62 -3.42
N ARG A 395 2.32 -17.60 -3.36
CA ARG A 395 3.01 -18.15 -4.54
C ARG A 395 2.56 -19.58 -4.81
N ARG A 396 2.43 -19.92 -6.10
CA ARG A 396 2.15 -21.28 -6.54
C ARG A 396 3.41 -22.11 -6.44
N THR A 397 3.41 -23.11 -5.57
CA THR A 397 4.61 -23.95 -5.36
C THR A 397 4.58 -25.27 -6.12
N ALA A 398 3.45 -25.63 -6.71
CA ALA A 398 3.25 -26.87 -7.47
C ALA A 398 2.48 -26.59 -8.75
#